data_AF-A0A963JKW1-F1
#
_entry.id   AF-A0A963JKW1-F1
#
_cell.length_a   1.000
_cell.length_b   1.000
_cell.length_c   1.000
_cell.angle_alpha   90.00
_cell.angle_beta   90.00
_cell.angle_gamma   90.00
#
_symmetry.space_group_name_H-M   'P 1'
#
loop_
_entity.id
_entity.type
_entity.pdbx_description
1 polymer ?
#
loop_
_entity_poly.entity_id
_entity_poly.type
_entity_poly.pdbx_seq_one_letter_code
_entity_poly.pdbx_strand_id
1 'polypeptide(L)' 'MAHPSVPVPPGDPVDTLLANVAARRDELVALTQALVRIPTVNPPGDAYEACARRLGERLAARGFAVEYVRAHGAPGDS' A
#
# COMPACT_ATOMS: atom_id res chain seq x y z
N MET A 1 -0.84 20.06 -11.49
CA MET A 1 -0.86 20.82 -10.23
C MET A 1 0.45 20.54 -9.52
N ALA A 2 1.21 21.56 -9.12
CA ALA A 2 2.49 21.36 -8.46
C ALA A 2 2.27 20.67 -7.10
N HIS A 3 2.88 19.50 -6.89
CA HIS A 3 2.92 18.89 -5.56
C HIS A 3 3.72 19.83 -4.65
N PRO A 4 3.18 20.25 -3.50
CA PRO A 4 3.93 21.08 -2.56
C PRO A 4 5.19 20.32 -2.13
N SER A 5 6.34 20.95 -2.28
CA SER A 5 7.62 20.42 -1.81
C SER A 5 7.53 20.25 -0.30
N VAL A 6 7.52 19.01 0.18
CA VAL A 6 7.59 18.73 1.61
C VAL A 6 8.98 19.19 2.08
N PRO A 7 9.08 20.06 3.10
CA PRO A 7 10.36 20.49 3.61
C PRO A 7 11.14 19.27 4.11
N VAL A 8 12.37 19.09 3.63
CA VAL A 8 13.28 18.08 4.18
C VAL A 8 13.71 18.56 5.58
N PRO A 9 13.44 17.80 6.65
CA PRO A 9 13.91 18.13 8.00
C PRO A 9 15.45 18.30 8.01
N PRO A 10 16.00 19.17 8.87
CA PRO A 10 17.44 19.26 9.05
C PRO A 10 17.98 17.93 9.59
N GLY A 11 18.92 17.32 8.87
CA GLY A 11 19.54 16.03 9.22
C GLY A 11 20.00 15.28 7.97
N ASP A 12 20.74 14.18 8.15
CA ASP A 12 21.03 13.27 7.05
C ASP A 12 19.70 12.72 6.49
N PRO A 13 19.48 12.72 5.16
CA PRO A 13 18.23 12.25 4.57
C PRO A 13 17.91 10.79 4.92
N VAL A 14 18.92 9.93 5.10
CA VAL A 14 18.72 8.53 5.47
C VAL A 14 18.25 8.44 6.91
N ASP A 15 18.90 9.15 7.84
CA ASP A 15 18.46 9.20 9.24
C ASP A 15 17.01 9.70 9.37
N THR A 16 16.66 10.73 8.62
CA THR A 16 15.30 11.28 8.59
C THR A 16 14.28 10.26 8.05
N LEU A 17 14.63 9.53 6.99
CA LEU A 17 13.80 8.47 6.45
C LEU A 17 13.60 7.35 7.47
N LEU A 18 14.67 6.91 8.12
CA LEU A 18 14.63 5.84 9.11
C LEU A 18 13.79 6.24 10.34
N ALA A 19 13.92 7.47 10.83
CA ALA A 19 13.07 8.00 11.89
C ALA A 19 11.58 8.01 11.50
N ASN A 20 11.27 8.42 10.26
CA ASN A 20 9.91 8.42 9.73
C ASN A 20 9.31 7.01 9.61
N VAL A 21 10.11 6.01 9.25
CA VAL A 21 9.69 4.60 9.20
C VAL A 21 9.47 4.07 10.62
N ALA A 22 10.40 4.35 11.55
CA ALA A 22 10.30 3.93 12.94
C ALA A 22 9.04 4.49 13.62
N ALA A 23 8.72 5.77 13.39
CA ALA A 23 7.52 6.43 13.90
C ALA A 23 6.20 5.82 13.38
N ARG A 24 6.25 5.06 12.28
CA ARG A 24 5.07 4.42 11.66
C ARG A 24 4.97 2.92 11.95
N ARG A 25 5.81 2.38 12.84
CA ARG A 25 5.89 0.94 13.13
C ARG A 25 4.51 0.32 13.37
N ASP A 26 3.71 0.88 14.27
CA ASP A 26 2.41 0.30 14.64
C ASP A 26 1.43 0.33 13.47
N GLU A 27 1.44 1.41 12.67
CA GLU A 27 0.62 1.52 11.48
C GLU A 27 1.02 0.48 10.41
N LEU A 28 2.32 0.28 10.21
CA LEU A 28 2.86 -0.72 9.27
C LEU A 28 2.52 -2.14 9.73
N VAL A 29 2.61 -2.44 11.03
CA VAL A 29 2.19 -3.72 11.60
C VAL A 29 0.69 -3.94 11.39
N ALA A 30 -0.15 -2.95 11.69
CA ALA A 30 -1.60 -3.06 11.52
C ALA A 30 -2.00 -3.27 10.06
N LEU A 31 -1.37 -2.55 9.12
CA LEU A 31 -1.55 -2.76 7.68
C LEU A 31 -1.16 -4.19 7.29
N THR A 32 0.01 -4.64 7.73
CA THR A 32 0.53 -5.97 7.39
C THR A 32 -0.41 -7.07 7.91
N GLN A 33 -0.87 -6.97 9.15
CA GLN A 33 -1.84 -7.90 9.71
C GLN A 33 -3.16 -7.90 8.94
N ALA A 34 -3.65 -6.73 8.53
CA ALA A 34 -4.89 -6.64 7.75
C ALA A 34 -4.76 -7.33 6.39
N LEU A 35 -3.61 -7.22 5.73
CA LEU A 35 -3.34 -7.88 4.45
C LEU A 35 -3.18 -9.40 4.61
N VAL A 36 -2.41 -9.86 5.61
CA VAL A 36 -2.18 -11.30 5.88
C VAL A 36 -3.47 -12.03 6.25
N ARG A 37 -4.44 -11.35 6.85
CA ARG A 37 -5.76 -11.93 7.15
C ARG A 37 -6.61 -12.21 5.91
N ILE A 38 -6.27 -11.62 4.76
CA ILE A 38 -6.95 -11.89 3.50
C ILE A 38 -6.28 -13.12 2.87
N PRO A 39 -6.99 -14.27 2.76
CA PRO A 39 -6.38 -15.53 2.36
C PRO A 39 -6.20 -15.60 0.83
N THR A 40 -5.36 -14.72 0.27
CA THR A 40 -5.09 -14.68 -1.18
C THR A 40 -4.35 -15.92 -1.65
N VAL A 41 -4.69 -16.46 -2.83
CA VAL A 41 -3.99 -17.59 -3.46
C VAL A 41 -3.22 -17.14 -4.70
N ASN A 42 -1.90 -17.17 -4.65
CA ASN A 42 -1.03 -16.79 -5.78
C ASN A 42 -0.81 -18.00 -6.74
N PRO A 43 -0.90 -17.87 -8.09
CA PRO A 43 -1.09 -16.68 -8.97
C PRO A 43 -2.50 -16.52 -9.56
N PRO A 44 -2.97 -15.29 -9.86
CA PRO A 44 -4.02 -14.59 -9.12
C PRO A 44 -5.37 -15.33 -9.07
N GLY A 45 -5.50 -16.19 -8.06
CA GLY A 45 -6.73 -16.86 -7.70
C GLY A 45 -7.57 -16.07 -6.68
N ASP A 46 -8.10 -16.80 -5.69
CA ASP A 46 -9.10 -16.33 -4.74
C ASP A 46 -8.67 -15.11 -3.91
N ALA A 47 -9.66 -14.30 -3.52
CA ALA A 47 -9.56 -13.18 -2.60
C ALA A 47 -8.63 -12.02 -3.01
N TYR A 48 -8.09 -12.01 -4.23
CA TYR A 48 -7.26 -10.91 -4.75
C TYR A 48 -8.03 -9.58 -4.81
N GLU A 49 -9.31 -9.59 -5.19
CA GLU A 49 -10.12 -8.37 -5.23
C GLU A 49 -10.27 -7.76 -3.83
N ALA A 50 -10.53 -8.57 -2.80
CA ALA A 50 -10.65 -8.08 -1.43
C ALA A 50 -9.34 -7.42 -0.95
N CYS A 51 -8.19 -8.03 -1.28
CA CYS A 51 -6.88 -7.46 -0.97
C CYS A 51 -6.63 -6.14 -1.72
N ALA A 52 -6.91 -6.11 -3.03
CA ALA A 52 -6.80 -4.90 -3.84
C ALA A 52 -7.70 -3.78 -3.32
N ARG A 53 -8.97 -4.08 -3.02
CA ARG A 53 -9.95 -3.13 -2.45
C ARG A 53 -9.44 -2.54 -1.14
N ARG A 54 -8.94 -3.36 -0.22
CA ARG A 54 -8.38 -2.92 1.06
C ARG A 54 -7.22 -1.94 0.89
N LEU A 55 -6.33 -2.19 -0.07
CA LEU A 55 -5.22 -1.28 -0.39
C LEU A 55 -5.74 0.01 -1.03
N GLY A 56 -6.66 -0.11 -1.98
CA GLY A 56 -7.26 1.03 -2.67
C GLY A 56 -7.99 1.97 -1.72
N GLU A 57 -8.80 1.47 -0.79
CA GLU A 57 -9.46 2.29 0.24
C GLU A 57 -8.45 3.09 1.07
N ARG A 58 -7.36 2.44 1.48
CA ARG A 58 -6.29 3.08 2.26
C ARG A 58 -5.56 4.17 1.46
N LEU A 59 -5.37 3.97 0.16
CA LEU A 59 -4.74 4.94 -0.74
C LEU A 59 -5.70 6.10 -1.08
N ALA A 60 -6.97 5.81 -1.36
CA ALA A 60 -7.99 6.82 -1.61
C ALA A 60 -8.15 7.77 -0.41
N ALA A 61 -8.14 7.24 0.82
CA ALA A 61 -8.15 8.05 2.04
C ALA A 61 -6.93 8.99 2.19
N ARG A 62 -5.86 8.75 1.42
CA ARG A 62 -4.65 9.60 1.35
C ARG A 62 -4.62 10.51 0.12
N GLY A 63 -5.73 10.60 -0.63
CA GLY A 63 -5.87 11.46 -1.80
C GLY A 63 -5.31 10.87 -3.09
N PHE A 64 -5.02 9.57 -3.13
CA PHE A 64 -4.65 8.90 -4.38
C PHE A 64 -5.88 8.63 -5.24
N ALA A 65 -5.75 8.82 -6.55
CA ALA A 65 -6.67 8.22 -7.50
C ALA A 65 -6.46 6.70 -7.53
N VAL A 66 -7.54 5.94 -7.48
CA VAL A 66 -7.50 4.47 -7.43
C VAL A 66 -8.35 3.91 -8.55
N GLU A 67 -7.75 3.01 -9.32
CA GLU A 67 -8.40 2.21 -10.35
C GLU A 67 -8.16 0.73 -10.05
N TYR A 68 -9.18 -0.10 -10.30
CA TYR A 68 -9.09 -1.55 -10.13
C TYR A 68 -9.10 -2.21 -11.49
N VAL A 69 -7.97 -2.77 -11.90
CA VAL A 69 -7.77 -3.42 -13.20
C VAL A 69 -7.73 -4.93 -13.03
N ARG A 70 -8.58 -5.67 -13.74
CA ARG A 70 -8.52 -7.14 -13.77
C ARG A 70 -7.50 -7.60 -14.80
N ALA A 71 -6.59 -8.48 -14.39
CA ALA A 71 -5.54 -9.03 -15.23
C ALA A 71 -6.06 -10.21 -16.08
N HIS A 72 -6.99 -9.93 -16.99
CA HIS A 72 -7.61 -10.96 -17.82
C HIS A 72 -6.57 -11.77 -18.62
N GLY A 73 -6.62 -13.10 -18.52
CA GLY A 73 -5.74 -14.02 -19.24
C GLY A 73 -4.28 -14.05 -18.75
N ALA A 74 -3.96 -13.36 -17.65
CA ALA A 74 -2.64 -13.47 -17.03
C ALA A 74 -2.46 -14.86 -16.37
N PRO A 75 -1.22 -15.36 -16.24
CA PRO A 75 -0.97 -16.64 -15.55
C PRO A 75 -1.63 -16.66 -14.17
N GLY A 76 -2.63 -17.55 -14.02
CA GLY A 76 -3.42 -17.72 -12.80
C GLY A 76 -4.75 -16.94 -12.72
N ASP A 77 -5.25 -16.34 -13.82
CA ASP A 77 -6.58 -15.72 -13.90
C ASP A 77 -7.73 -16.75 -14.08
N SER A 78 -7.63 -17.92 -13.43
CA SER A 78 -8.61 -19.03 -13.54
C SER A 78 -9.02 -19.55 -12.17
#